data_AF-A0AAP6DB51-F1
#
_entry.id   AF-A0AAP6DB51-F1
#
_cell.length_a   1.000
_cell.length_b   1.000
_cell.length_c   1.000
_cell.angle_alpha   90.00
_cell.angle_beta   90.00
_cell.angle_gamma   90.00
#
_symmetry.space_group_name_H-M   'P 1'
#
loop_
_entity.id
_entity.type
_entity.pdbx_description
1 polymer ?
#
loop_
_entity_poly.entity_id
_entity_poly.type
_entity_poly.pdbx_seq_one_letter_code
_entity_poly.pdbx_strand_id
1 'polypeptide(L)'
;MSTHQFQPDLPPPSNTVGVVGWLRKNLFNGPVNSIVTLILAYIVFNALWHIVDWAFINADWIGSTRDDCSREGACWVFISVRWEQFMYGFYPEAELWRPRLFYITLAIFTVLLAYEKTPKRLWIWLFFVNIYPFIVAALLYGGVFGLEVVETHKWGGLLVTLIIAL
;
A
#
# COMPACT_ATOMS: atom_id res chain seq x y z
N MET A 1 9.70 45.53 -50.27
CA MET A 1 9.64 44.34 -49.38
C MET A 1 9.00 44.79 -48.08
N SER A 2 7.83 44.25 -47.74
CA SER A 2 7.20 44.53 -46.44
C SER A 2 7.84 43.59 -45.41
N THR A 3 8.58 44.16 -44.45
CA THR A 3 9.22 43.41 -43.37
C THR A 3 8.16 43.02 -42.33
N HIS A 4 7.89 41.72 -42.22
CA HIS A 4 6.96 41.19 -41.23
C HIS A 4 7.57 41.37 -39.83
N GLN A 5 6.98 42.24 -39.00
CA GLN A 5 7.36 42.35 -37.59
C GLN A 5 6.56 41.31 -36.78
N PHE A 6 7.28 40.42 -36.10
CA PHE A 6 6.68 39.47 -35.17
C PHE A 6 6.31 40.21 -33.87
N GLN A 7 5.07 40.00 -33.41
CA GLN A 7 4.65 40.48 -32.11
C GLN A 7 5.18 39.56 -30.98
N PRO A 8 5.36 40.09 -29.77
CA PRO A 8 5.76 39.28 -28.62
C PRO A 8 4.67 38.24 -28.29
N ASP A 9 5.11 37.01 -28.02
CA ASP A 9 4.21 35.90 -27.68
C ASP A 9 3.46 36.18 -26.36
N LEU A 10 2.13 36.10 -26.41
CA LEU A 10 1.28 36.15 -25.22
C LEU A 10 1.23 34.77 -24.55
N PRO A 11 1.06 34.71 -23.22
CA PRO A 11 0.85 33.44 -22.55
C PRO A 11 -0.40 32.73 -23.08
N PRO A 12 -0.39 31.39 -23.19
CA PRO A 12 -1.51 30.64 -23.70
C PRO A 12 -2.77 30.88 -22.83
N PRO A 13 -3.97 30.89 -23.44
CA PRO A 13 -5.22 31.04 -22.70
C PRO A 13 -5.30 30.07 -21.53
N SER A 14 -5.68 30.55 -20.35
CA SER A 14 -5.75 29.75 -19.11
C SER A 14 -6.68 28.54 -19.21
N ASN A 15 -7.61 28.53 -20.17
CA ASN A 15 -8.52 27.42 -20.45
C ASN A 15 -7.92 26.33 -21.38
N THR A 16 -6.70 26.52 -21.90
CA THR A 16 -5.99 25.55 -22.76
C THR A 16 -4.79 24.89 -22.09
N VAL A 17 -4.37 25.37 -20.91
CA VAL A 17 -3.24 24.85 -20.15
C VAL A 17 -3.68 24.32 -18.79
N GLY A 18 -2.87 23.43 -18.20
CA GLY A 18 -3.13 22.85 -16.88
C GLY A 18 -4.28 21.84 -16.85
N VAL A 19 -4.76 21.55 -15.64
CA VAL A 19 -5.80 20.53 -15.38
C VAL A 19 -7.10 20.85 -16.10
N VAL A 20 -7.51 22.12 -16.10
CA VAL A 20 -8.77 22.56 -16.74
C VAL A 20 -8.71 22.37 -18.26
N GLY A 21 -7.59 22.75 -18.89
CA GLY A 21 -7.36 22.50 -20.32
C GLY A 21 -7.35 21.01 -20.66
N TRP A 22 -6.74 20.18 -19.81
CA TRP A 22 -6.74 18.72 -19.97
C TRP A 22 -8.15 18.12 -19.86
N LEU A 23 -8.96 18.53 -18.88
CA LEU A 23 -10.33 18.04 -18.70
C LEU A 23 -11.21 18.40 -19.91
N ARG A 24 -11.13 19.64 -20.39
CA ARG A 24 -11.87 20.06 -21.59
C ARG A 24 -11.43 19.30 -22.84
N LYS A 25 -10.13 19.08 -23.01
CA LYS A 25 -9.58 18.38 -24.18
C LYS A 25 -9.90 16.89 -24.21
N ASN A 26 -9.94 16.23 -23.05
CA ASN A 26 -10.09 14.77 -22.96
C ASN A 26 -11.49 14.30 -22.58
N LEU A 27 -12.18 14.99 -21.66
CA LEU A 27 -13.49 14.56 -21.14
C LEU A 27 -14.65 15.33 -21.76
N PHE A 28 -14.49 16.64 -21.98
CA PHE A 28 -15.58 17.53 -22.43
C PHE A 28 -15.34 18.12 -23.83
N ASN A 29 -14.71 17.37 -24.73
CA ASN A 29 -14.34 17.85 -26.07
C ASN A 29 -15.50 17.84 -27.10
N GLY A 30 -16.70 17.47 -26.67
CA GLY A 30 -17.91 17.44 -27.49
C GLY A 30 -19.15 17.07 -26.68
N PRO A 31 -20.37 17.20 -27.25
CA PRO A 31 -21.61 16.97 -26.53
C PRO A 31 -21.78 15.51 -26.09
N VAL A 32 -21.45 14.55 -26.95
CA VAL A 32 -21.51 13.10 -26.62
C VAL A 32 -20.56 12.76 -25.49
N ASN A 33 -19.29 13.17 -25.59
CA ASN A 33 -18.28 12.88 -24.57
C ASN A 33 -18.59 13.58 -23.24
N SER A 34 -19.21 14.77 -23.28
CA SER A 34 -19.67 15.45 -22.06
C SER A 34 -20.80 14.69 -21.37
N ILE A 35 -21.81 14.21 -22.13
CA ILE A 35 -22.91 13.40 -21.57
C ILE A 35 -22.38 12.09 -20.99
N VAL A 36 -21.53 11.37 -21.73
CA VAL A 36 -20.92 10.12 -21.26
C VAL A 36 -20.09 10.36 -20.01
N THR A 37 -19.27 11.42 -19.98
CA THR A 37 -18.48 11.79 -18.79
C THR A 37 -19.37 12.04 -17.58
N LEU A 38 -20.48 12.76 -17.73
CA LEU A 38 -21.40 13.03 -16.63
C LEU A 38 -22.10 11.76 -16.13
N ILE A 39 -22.52 10.87 -17.03
CA ILE A 39 -23.12 9.58 -16.67
C ILE A 39 -22.12 8.72 -15.90
N LEU A 40 -20.89 8.58 -16.42
CA LEU A 40 -19.84 7.82 -15.74
C LEU A 40 -19.48 8.43 -14.38
N ALA A 41 -19.36 9.75 -14.30
CA ALA A 41 -19.12 10.45 -13.03
C ALA A 41 -20.23 10.18 -12.02
N TYR A 42 -21.50 10.18 -12.45
CA TYR A 42 -22.62 9.85 -11.58
C TYR A 42 -22.59 8.39 -11.09
N ILE A 43 -22.27 7.44 -11.98
CA ILE A 43 -22.13 6.02 -11.61
C ILE A 43 -20.99 5.85 -10.62
N VAL A 44 -19.82 6.42 -10.90
CA VAL A 44 -18.66 6.37 -10.00
C VAL A 44 -18.99 6.98 -8.65
N PHE A 45 -19.66 8.14 -8.63
CA PHE A 45 -20.07 8.78 -7.38
C PHE A 45 -20.98 7.87 -6.55
N ASN A 46 -22.00 7.25 -7.17
CA ASN A 46 -22.88 6.32 -6.46
C ASN A 46 -22.13 5.08 -5.97
N ALA A 47 -21.28 4.48 -6.80
CA ALA A 47 -20.48 3.31 -6.42
C ALA A 47 -19.55 3.64 -5.23
N LEU A 48 -18.86 4.80 -5.28
CA LEU A 48 -18.03 5.27 -4.18
C LEU A 48 -18.84 5.49 -2.92
N TRP A 49 -20.03 6.10 -3.02
CA TRP A 49 -20.91 6.27 -1.87
C TRP A 49 -21.30 4.94 -1.23
N HIS A 50 -21.70 3.93 -2.03
CA HIS A 50 -22.07 2.61 -1.51
C HIS A 50 -20.86 1.89 -0.89
N ILE A 51 -19.66 2.03 -1.48
CA ILE A 51 -18.44 1.47 -0.91
C ILE A 51 -18.13 2.13 0.43
N VAL A 52 -18.22 3.45 0.53
CA VAL A 52 -17.95 4.18 1.78
C VAL A 52 -18.97 3.83 2.85
N ASP A 53 -20.25 3.78 2.48
CA ASP A 53 -21.33 3.42 3.38
C ASP A 53 -21.14 2.01 3.95
N TRP A 54 -20.91 1.03 3.09
CA TRP A 54 -20.65 -0.35 3.50
C TRP A 54 -19.34 -0.50 4.29
N ALA A 55 -18.25 0.11 3.81
CA ALA A 55 -16.92 -0.11 4.39
C ALA A 55 -16.69 0.66 5.69
N PHE A 56 -17.35 1.79 5.90
CA PHE A 56 -17.06 2.67 7.05
C PHE A 56 -18.27 3.09 7.87
N ILE A 57 -19.40 3.42 7.23
CA ILE A 57 -20.56 4.00 7.91
C ILE A 57 -21.36 2.91 8.64
N ASN A 58 -21.80 1.89 7.92
CA ASN A 58 -22.58 0.76 8.44
C ASN A 58 -21.71 -0.44 8.84
N ALA A 59 -20.39 -0.22 9.01
CA ALA A 59 -19.44 -1.27 9.28
C ALA A 59 -19.36 -1.63 10.78
N ASP A 60 -19.12 -2.90 11.08
CA ASP A 60 -18.98 -3.41 12.45
C ASP A 60 -17.51 -3.30 12.90
N TRP A 61 -17.23 -2.37 13.80
CA TRP A 61 -15.87 -2.06 14.27
C TRP A 61 -15.48 -2.78 15.57
N ILE A 62 -16.45 -3.07 16.44
CA ILE A 62 -16.23 -3.58 17.79
C ILE A 62 -16.93 -4.92 17.94
N GLY A 63 -16.18 -5.94 18.36
CA GLY A 63 -16.66 -7.28 18.58
C GLY A 63 -15.52 -8.21 18.93
N SER A 64 -15.86 -9.44 19.32
CA SER A 64 -14.92 -10.48 19.73
C SER A 64 -14.93 -11.68 18.79
N THR A 65 -16.04 -11.88 18.09
CA THR A 65 -16.23 -12.98 17.16
C THR A 65 -16.87 -12.49 15.85
N ARG A 66 -16.82 -13.33 14.82
CA ARG A 66 -17.49 -13.06 13.54
C ARG A 66 -19.02 -12.92 13.70
N ASP A 67 -19.61 -13.59 14.68
CA ASP A 67 -21.06 -13.61 14.88
C ASP A 67 -21.59 -12.28 15.45
N ASP A 68 -20.69 -11.43 15.95
CA ASP A 68 -21.01 -10.09 16.44
C ASP A 68 -21.28 -9.08 15.30
N CYS A 69 -21.04 -9.46 14.04
CA CYS A 69 -21.24 -8.58 12.88
C CYS A 69 -22.70 -8.61 12.38
N SER A 70 -23.29 -7.42 12.21
CA SER A 70 -24.68 -7.16 11.82
C SER A 70 -25.03 -7.61 10.40
N ARG A 71 -24.01 -7.84 9.55
CA ARG A 71 -24.11 -8.17 8.11
C ARG A 71 -24.63 -7.04 7.22
N GLU A 72 -24.88 -5.86 7.77
CA GLU A 72 -25.33 -4.68 7.04
C GLU A 72 -24.17 -3.95 6.34
N GLY A 73 -22.97 -4.00 6.94
CA GLY A 73 -21.75 -3.43 6.37
C GLY A 73 -20.54 -4.38 6.40
N ALA A 74 -19.35 -3.80 6.31
CA ALA A 74 -18.09 -4.52 6.41
C ALA A 74 -17.83 -4.98 7.86
N CYS A 75 -17.40 -6.23 8.03
CA CYS A 75 -17.08 -6.81 9.34
C CYS A 75 -15.59 -6.60 9.66
N TRP A 76 -15.22 -5.43 10.19
CA TRP A 76 -13.84 -5.14 10.61
C TRP A 76 -13.43 -5.96 11.84
N VAL A 77 -14.39 -6.43 12.64
CA VAL A 77 -14.15 -7.37 13.74
C VAL A 77 -13.39 -8.62 13.27
N PHE A 78 -13.71 -9.15 12.08
CA PHE A 78 -12.99 -10.30 11.55
C PHE A 78 -11.51 -9.99 11.33
N ILE A 79 -11.20 -8.79 10.85
CA ILE A 79 -9.82 -8.35 10.58
C ILE A 79 -9.05 -8.15 11.89
N SER A 80 -9.67 -7.53 12.90
CA SER A 80 -9.02 -7.30 14.20
C SER A 80 -8.74 -8.61 14.93
N VAL A 81 -9.70 -9.56 14.94
CA VAL A 81 -9.54 -10.87 15.58
C VAL A 81 -8.49 -11.74 14.88
N ARG A 82 -8.34 -11.61 13.55
CA ARG A 82 -7.38 -12.39 12.75
C ARG A 82 -6.11 -11.61 12.40
N TRP A 83 -5.87 -10.48 13.05
CA TRP A 83 -4.75 -9.58 12.75
C TRP A 83 -3.40 -10.31 12.74
N GLU A 84 -3.11 -11.08 13.78
CA GLU A 84 -1.85 -11.82 13.87
C GLU A 84 -1.70 -12.87 12.76
N GLN A 85 -2.80 -13.49 12.31
CA GLN A 85 -2.78 -14.44 11.20
C GLN A 85 -2.50 -13.74 9.86
N PHE A 86 -3.02 -12.52 9.66
CA PHE A 86 -2.70 -11.72 8.47
C PHE A 86 -1.27 -11.20 8.45
N MET A 87 -0.68 -10.94 9.62
CA MET A 87 0.71 -10.50 9.72
C MET A 87 1.67 -11.68 9.60
N TYR A 88 1.47 -12.73 10.40
CA TYR A 88 2.46 -13.78 10.64
C TYR A 88 2.08 -15.17 10.08
N GLY A 89 0.83 -15.37 9.67
CA GLY A 89 0.32 -16.70 9.28
C GLY A 89 -0.03 -17.57 10.48
N PHE A 90 0.39 -18.84 10.46
CA PHE A 90 0.21 -19.81 11.55
C PHE A 90 1.48 -19.95 12.40
N TYR A 91 2.29 -18.89 12.45
CA TYR A 91 3.50 -18.86 13.27
C TYR A 91 3.11 -18.99 14.76
N PRO A 92 3.79 -19.84 15.56
CA PRO A 92 3.41 -20.07 16.96
C PRO A 92 3.42 -18.78 17.78
N GLU A 93 2.39 -18.56 18.60
CA GLU A 93 2.21 -17.32 19.38
C GLU A 93 3.41 -17.01 20.28
N ALA A 94 3.97 -18.03 20.93
CA ALA A 94 5.14 -17.91 21.79
C ALA A 94 6.39 -17.39 21.05
N GLU A 95 6.46 -17.60 19.73
CA GLU A 95 7.62 -17.29 18.89
C GLU A 95 7.39 -16.06 17.99
N LEU A 96 6.28 -15.34 18.15
CA LEU A 96 5.96 -14.14 17.37
C LEU A 96 6.97 -12.99 17.57
N TRP A 97 7.80 -13.05 18.60
CA TRP A 97 8.91 -12.11 18.76
C TRP A 97 9.90 -12.18 17.58
N ARG A 98 10.07 -13.33 16.91
CA ARG A 98 11.02 -13.47 15.79
C ARG A 98 10.53 -12.74 14.53
N PRO A 99 9.28 -12.94 14.04
CA PRO A 99 8.72 -12.10 12.98
C PRO A 99 8.61 -10.62 13.34
N ARG A 100 8.30 -10.29 14.61
CA ARG A 100 8.27 -8.90 15.08
C ARG A 100 9.65 -8.24 14.98
N LEU A 101 10.71 -8.94 15.38
CA LEU A 101 12.08 -8.47 15.20
C LEU A 101 12.41 -8.27 13.72
N PHE A 102 12.05 -9.22 12.85
CA PHE A 102 12.23 -9.06 11.41
C PHE A 102 11.58 -7.78 10.88
N TYR A 103 10.33 -7.47 11.26
CA TYR A 103 9.66 -6.23 10.83
C TYR A 103 10.35 -4.98 11.35
N ILE A 104 10.79 -4.98 12.61
CA ILE A 104 11.51 -3.85 13.20
C ILE A 104 12.83 -3.62 12.47
N THR A 105 13.63 -4.67 12.27
CA THR A 105 14.92 -4.56 11.58
C THR A 105 14.74 -4.17 10.12
N LEU A 106 13.73 -4.72 9.44
CA LEU A 106 13.39 -4.36 8.07
C LEU A 106 13.05 -2.87 7.98
N ALA A 107 12.14 -2.36 8.84
CA ALA A 107 11.77 -0.96 8.87
C ALA A 107 12.98 -0.05 9.13
N ILE A 108 13.87 -0.42 10.06
CA ILE A 108 15.11 0.32 10.32
C ILE A 108 15.99 0.38 9.07
N PHE A 109 16.27 -0.76 8.43
CA PHE A 109 17.09 -0.78 7.21
C PHE A 109 16.45 0.00 6.07
N THR A 110 15.14 -0.11 5.87
CA THR A 110 14.41 0.67 4.86
C THR A 110 14.54 2.17 5.12
N VAL A 111 14.35 2.63 6.36
CA VAL A 111 14.50 4.06 6.71
C VAL A 111 15.94 4.54 6.52
N LEU A 112 16.93 3.76 6.96
CA LEU A 112 18.35 4.10 6.79
C LEU A 112 18.75 4.19 5.32
N LEU A 113 18.22 3.31 4.47
CA LEU A 113 18.51 3.30 3.03
C LEU A 113 17.71 4.35 2.25
N ALA A 114 16.52 4.74 2.73
CA ALA A 114 15.70 5.81 2.15
C ALA A 114 16.25 7.20 2.49
N TYR A 115 16.84 7.38 3.67
CA TYR A 115 17.42 8.65 4.08
C TYR A 115 18.76 8.91 3.37
N GLU A 116 18.78 9.93 2.50
CA GLU A 116 19.94 10.21 1.63
C GLU A 116 21.22 10.55 2.39
N LYS A 117 21.11 11.15 3.58
CA LYS A 117 22.26 11.59 4.37
C LYS A 117 22.82 10.51 5.31
N THR A 118 22.38 9.26 5.18
CA THR A 118 22.87 8.15 6.02
C THR A 118 24.35 7.88 5.75
N PRO A 119 25.24 7.95 6.77
CA PRO A 119 26.65 7.64 6.59
C PRO A 119 26.84 6.17 6.22
N LYS A 120 27.80 5.89 5.33
CA LYS A 120 28.14 4.52 4.86
C LYS A 120 26.95 3.76 4.24
N ARG A 121 26.00 4.47 3.63
CA ARG A 121 24.82 3.91 2.95
C ARG A 121 25.13 2.73 2.02
N LEU A 122 26.21 2.79 1.25
CA LEU A 122 26.63 1.70 0.36
C LEU A 122 26.95 0.40 1.14
N TRP A 123 27.66 0.50 2.27
CA TRP A 123 27.97 -0.67 3.09
C TRP A 123 26.74 -1.26 3.76
N ILE A 124 25.82 -0.41 4.22
CA ILE A 124 24.53 -0.83 4.76
C ILE A 124 23.72 -1.57 3.69
N TRP A 125 23.69 -1.04 2.46
CA TRP A 125 23.01 -1.67 1.34
C TRP A 125 23.64 -3.03 0.98
N LEU A 126 24.97 -3.11 0.91
CA LEU A 126 25.67 -4.38 0.66
C LEU A 126 25.36 -5.43 1.74
N PHE A 127 25.37 -5.04 3.02
CA PHE A 127 24.98 -5.92 4.12
C PHE A 127 23.52 -6.36 3.99
N PHE A 128 22.62 -5.43 3.71
CA PHE A 128 21.18 -5.68 3.62
C PHE A 128 20.82 -6.63 2.47
N VAL A 129 21.49 -6.54 1.32
CA VAL A 129 21.20 -7.43 0.18
C VAL A 129 21.87 -8.81 0.35
N ASN A 130 23.09 -8.86 0.90
CA ASN A 130 23.88 -10.09 0.87
C ASN A 130 23.87 -10.90 2.16
N ILE A 131 23.69 -10.27 3.32
CA ILE A 131 23.86 -10.93 4.64
C ILE A 131 22.53 -11.01 5.37
N TYR A 132 21.75 -9.93 5.36
CA TYR A 132 20.49 -9.85 6.08
C TYR A 132 19.47 -10.97 5.74
N PRO A 133 19.29 -11.41 4.47
CA PRO A 133 18.34 -12.49 4.17
C PRO A 133 18.69 -13.80 4.87
N PHE A 134 19.98 -14.14 4.98
CA PHE A 134 20.44 -15.34 5.67
C PHE A 134 20.24 -15.24 7.19
N ILE A 135 20.49 -14.07 7.78
CA ILE A 135 20.24 -13.82 9.20
C ILE A 135 18.74 -13.98 9.50
N VAL A 136 17.88 -13.38 8.69
CA VAL A 136 16.43 -13.46 8.86
C VAL A 136 15.92 -14.88 8.65
N ALA A 137 16.42 -15.60 7.63
CA ALA A 137 16.05 -16.99 7.41
C ALA A 137 16.41 -17.86 8.62
N ALA A 138 17.61 -17.71 9.18
CA ALA A 138 18.02 -18.42 10.40
C ALA A 138 17.17 -18.03 11.62
N LEU A 139 16.85 -16.74 11.78
CA LEU A 139 15.99 -16.24 12.87
C LEU A 139 14.57 -16.82 12.79
N LEU A 140 13.94 -16.78 11.61
CA LEU A 140 12.56 -17.17 11.42
C LEU A 140 12.36 -18.69 11.35
N TYR A 141 13.31 -19.42 10.76
CA TYR A 141 13.24 -20.89 10.72
C TYR A 141 13.65 -21.51 12.06
N GLY A 142 14.63 -20.93 12.75
CA GLY A 142 15.19 -21.51 13.96
C GLY A 142 16.10 -22.71 13.67
N GLY A 143 16.24 -23.61 14.65
CA GLY A 143 17.15 -24.77 14.56
C GLY A 143 18.62 -24.44 14.81
N VAL A 144 18.94 -23.17 15.04
CA VAL A 144 20.28 -22.66 15.36
C VAL A 144 20.22 -21.95 16.71
N PHE A 145 21.30 -22.01 17.50
CA PHE A 145 21.39 -21.37 18.83
C PHE A 145 20.32 -21.81 19.86
N GLY A 146 19.79 -23.03 19.72
CA GLY A 146 18.77 -23.57 20.63
C GLY A 146 17.34 -23.08 20.37
N LEU A 147 17.12 -22.38 19.25
CA LEU A 147 15.79 -21.93 18.83
C LEU A 147 14.94 -23.09 18.32
N GLU A 148 13.67 -23.16 18.74
CA GLU A 148 12.69 -24.10 18.18
C GLU A 148 12.58 -23.90 16.66
N VAL A 149 12.46 -25.02 15.94
CA VAL A 149 12.26 -25.04 14.49
C VAL A 149 10.80 -24.72 14.18
N VAL A 150 10.58 -23.64 13.44
CA VAL A 150 9.27 -23.26 12.93
C VAL A 150 9.21 -23.51 11.44
N GLU A 151 8.56 -24.61 11.08
CA GLU A 151 8.40 -25.06 9.70
C GLU A 151 7.79 -23.99 8.78
N THR A 152 8.29 -23.92 7.55
CA THR A 152 7.93 -22.89 6.56
C THR A 152 6.46 -22.94 6.14
N HIS A 153 5.79 -24.09 6.24
CA HIS A 153 4.35 -24.22 5.97
C HIS A 153 3.48 -23.42 6.95
N LYS A 154 4.02 -23.04 8.12
CA LYS A 154 3.33 -22.20 9.10
C LYS A 154 3.44 -20.71 8.77
N TRP A 155 4.38 -20.33 7.90
CA TRP A 155 4.60 -18.94 7.56
C TRP A 155 3.52 -18.48 6.60
N GLY A 156 3.01 -17.26 6.81
CA GLY A 156 1.97 -16.72 5.94
C GLY A 156 1.81 -15.22 6.07
N GLY A 157 0.79 -14.69 5.40
CA GLY A 157 0.44 -13.28 5.51
C GLY A 157 1.52 -12.33 5.00
N LEU A 158 1.61 -11.16 5.64
CA LEU A 158 2.57 -10.12 5.30
C LEU A 158 4.03 -10.62 5.43
N LEU A 159 4.31 -11.49 6.40
CA LEU A 159 5.66 -12.03 6.65
C LEU A 159 6.26 -12.65 5.38
N VAL A 160 5.55 -13.57 4.74
CA VAL A 160 6.03 -14.26 3.54
C VAL A 160 6.16 -13.29 2.36
N THR A 161 5.21 -12.36 2.19
CA THR A 161 5.29 -11.38 1.10
C THR A 161 6.52 -10.50 1.19
N LEU A 162 6.90 -10.07 2.40
CA LEU A 162 8.09 -9.24 2.61
C LEU A 162 9.38 -10.02 2.50
N ILE A 163 9.41 -11.29 2.92
CA ILE A 163 10.58 -12.16 2.76
C ILE A 163 10.87 -12.41 1.28
N ILE A 164 9.84 -12.65 0.47
CA ILE A 164 10.00 -12.89 -0.98
C ILE A 164 10.39 -11.61 -1.73
N ALA A 165 9.96 -10.44 -1.24
CA ALA A 165 10.27 -9.16 -1.84
C ALA A 165 11.72 -8.67 -1.58
N LEU A 166 12.42 -9.26 -0.61
CA LEU A 166 13.81 -8.97 -0.25
C LEU A 166 14.79 -9.71 -1.17
#